data_AF-A0A7R9D8P6-F1
#
_entry.id   AF-A0A7R9D8P6-F1
#
_cell.length_a   1.000
_cell.length_b   1.000
_cell.length_c   1.000
_cell.angle_alpha   90.00
_cell.angle_beta   90.00
_cell.angle_gamma   90.00
#
_symmetry.space_group_name_H-M   'P 1'
#
loop_
_entity.id
_entity.type
_entity.pdbx_description
1 polymer ?
#
loop_
_entity_poly.entity_id
_entity_poly.type
_entity_poly.pdbx_seq_one_letter_code
_entity_poly.pdbx_strand_id
1 'polypeptide(L)'
;MAKRASDFTKDHDEIIYTATETDYLEDMEKVNIKFHDNGTVTFQHKKILEFVPELSADKNAKVTVPNIPLLTLSTQSSKLSRFLHMVLSITLRAMNLYPFVTVTPEELVFGYDDPLITLANTFLPKHRKPMKKMGLLIGRNGTLNEVSTIFTGHTNMKEFGLLDRLNGLDHLPYWSEPPCNNIRASEGSFFPPRDLTHEDIVHVYDKDLCRILPLQFQSMTEKDGIKAGLYTPPDDVFELPDKQPDNKCFCPGQECQCPPRGLQNISPCQFDAPVYLSFPHFYKADPSLVEAVEGLKPIKEKHETYFKIQPVSWFITFRQNSKHELKIFITIQNTRLI
;
A
#
# COMPACT_ATOMS: atom_id res chain seq x y z
N MET A 1 -3.39 34.00 -22.26
CA MET A 1 -4.65 33.28 -22.49
C MET A 1 -4.58 31.98 -21.70
N ALA A 2 -5.39 31.87 -20.65
CA ALA A 2 -5.34 30.77 -19.70
C ALA A 2 -6.11 29.57 -20.25
N LYS A 3 -5.43 28.44 -20.43
CA LYS A 3 -6.07 27.15 -20.71
C LYS A 3 -6.69 26.63 -19.39
N ARG A 4 -7.92 26.15 -19.47
CA ARG A 4 -8.74 25.61 -18.37
C ARG A 4 -8.16 24.25 -17.94
N ALA A 5 -8.44 23.76 -16.73
CA ALA A 5 -8.07 22.40 -16.34
C ALA A 5 -8.68 21.32 -17.27
N SER A 6 -9.85 21.61 -17.87
CA SER A 6 -10.46 20.79 -18.93
C SER A 6 -9.71 20.82 -20.27
N ASP A 7 -8.68 21.67 -20.40
CA ASP A 7 -7.83 21.70 -21.59
C ASP A 7 -6.58 20.81 -21.42
N PHE A 8 -6.30 20.27 -20.23
CA PHE A 8 -5.26 19.24 -20.02
C PHE A 8 -5.72 17.84 -20.46
N THR A 9 -7.03 17.63 -20.59
CA THR A 9 -7.66 16.42 -21.14
C THR A 9 -8.10 16.58 -22.59
N LYS A 10 -7.79 17.71 -23.24
CA LYS A 10 -8.21 17.97 -24.64
C LYS A 10 -7.15 17.68 -25.69
N ASP A 11 -5.88 17.62 -25.30
CA ASP A 11 -4.75 17.38 -26.22
C ASP A 11 -3.91 16.14 -25.84
N HIS A 12 -4.29 15.41 -24.78
CA HIS A 12 -3.70 14.12 -24.44
C HIS A 12 -4.81 13.09 -24.26
N ASP A 13 -4.64 12.00 -24.99
CA ASP A 13 -5.52 10.86 -25.17
C ASP A 13 -6.09 10.32 -23.85
N GLU A 14 -7.19 9.55 -23.96
CA GLU A 14 -7.82 8.77 -22.89
C GLU A 14 -6.76 8.21 -21.89
N ILE A 15 -7.06 8.24 -20.59
CA ILE A 15 -6.20 7.57 -19.60
C ILE A 15 -6.35 6.06 -19.85
N ILE A 16 -5.50 5.51 -20.71
CA ILE A 16 -5.50 4.10 -21.09
C ILE A 16 -4.68 3.34 -20.07
N TYR A 17 -5.32 2.40 -19.38
CA TYR A 17 -4.63 1.42 -18.56
C TYR A 17 -4.03 0.34 -19.44
N THR A 18 -2.70 0.22 -19.42
CA THR A 18 -1.97 -0.93 -19.97
C THR A 18 -1.29 -1.68 -18.82
N ALA A 19 -1.56 -2.98 -18.71
CA ALA A 19 -0.91 -3.84 -17.74
C ALA A 19 0.24 -4.59 -18.40
N THR A 20 1.43 -4.48 -17.82
CA THR A 20 2.55 -5.39 -18.07
C THR A 20 2.74 -6.26 -16.83
N GLU A 21 2.76 -7.58 -17.01
CA GLU A 21 3.04 -8.52 -15.92
C GLU A 21 4.56 -8.65 -15.76
N THR A 22 5.03 -8.59 -14.52
CA THR A 22 6.45 -8.65 -14.18
C THR A 22 6.58 -9.40 -12.87
N ASP A 23 7.13 -10.61 -12.95
CA ASP A 23 7.18 -11.57 -11.87
C ASP A 23 8.52 -11.53 -11.15
N TYR A 24 8.43 -11.62 -9.82
CA TYR A 24 9.57 -11.72 -8.93
C TYR A 24 9.36 -12.88 -7.96
N LEU A 25 10.41 -13.67 -7.76
CA LEU A 25 10.49 -14.63 -6.68
C LEU A 25 10.93 -13.89 -5.40
N GLU A 26 10.11 -13.95 -4.35
CA GLU A 26 10.46 -13.42 -3.03
C GLU A 26 10.99 -14.56 -2.14
N ASP A 27 12.26 -14.48 -1.74
CA ASP A 27 12.83 -15.30 -0.66
C ASP A 27 12.80 -14.49 0.64
N MET A 28 12.23 -15.05 1.69
CA MET A 28 11.99 -14.37 2.97
C MET A 28 12.59 -15.14 4.14
N GLU A 29 13.51 -14.49 4.84
CA GLU A 29 14.21 -15.03 6.01
C GLU A 29 13.98 -14.11 7.23
N LYS A 30 13.74 -14.68 8.41
CA LYS A 30 13.76 -13.93 9.67
C LYS A 30 15.20 -13.86 10.18
N VAL A 31 15.73 -12.65 10.36
CA VAL A 31 17.10 -12.39 10.82
C VAL A 31 17.10 -11.54 12.08
N ASN A 32 18.25 -11.41 12.74
CA ASN A 32 18.42 -10.64 13.99
C ASN A 32 17.43 -11.06 15.08
N ILE A 33 17.21 -12.37 15.20
CA ILE A 33 16.20 -12.96 16.07
C ILE A 33 16.64 -12.85 17.55
N LYS A 34 15.73 -12.38 18.40
CA LYS A 34 15.91 -12.31 19.85
C LYS A 34 14.63 -12.72 20.58
N PHE A 35 14.71 -13.76 21.39
CA PHE A 35 13.63 -14.20 22.28
C PHE A 35 13.65 -13.41 23.59
N HIS A 36 12.47 -13.26 24.20
CA HIS A 36 12.29 -12.55 25.47
C HIS A 36 11.50 -13.39 26.46
N ASP A 37 11.72 -13.16 27.76
CA ASP A 37 11.11 -13.92 28.85
C ASP A 37 9.58 -13.74 28.94
N ASN A 38 9.04 -12.67 28.36
CA ASN A 38 7.59 -12.41 28.30
C ASN A 38 6.86 -13.22 27.22
N GLY A 39 7.51 -14.21 26.59
CA GLY A 39 6.90 -15.06 25.57
C GLY A 39 6.81 -14.39 24.19
N THR A 40 7.60 -13.36 23.92
CA THR A 40 7.68 -12.71 22.61
C THR A 40 9.02 -12.98 21.91
N VAL A 41 9.06 -12.77 20.60
CA VAL A 41 10.28 -12.83 19.79
C VAL A 41 10.35 -11.62 18.88
N THR A 42 11.50 -10.95 18.88
CA THR A 42 11.82 -9.82 17.99
C THR A 42 12.70 -10.28 16.85
N PHE A 43 12.43 -9.82 15.64
CA PHE A 43 13.23 -10.11 14.44
C PHE A 43 13.06 -9.03 13.38
N GLN A 44 13.85 -9.11 12.31
CA GLN A 44 13.67 -8.36 11.07
C GLN A 44 13.49 -9.33 9.93
N HIS A 45 12.76 -8.95 8.88
CA HIS A 45 12.76 -9.73 7.65
C HIS A 45 13.94 -9.34 6.78
N LYS A 46 14.57 -10.33 6.18
CA LYS A 46 15.42 -10.19 5.02
C LYS A 46 14.65 -10.76 3.84
N LYS A 47 14.28 -9.89 2.90
CA LYS A 47 13.51 -10.24 1.71
C LYS A 47 14.39 -10.05 0.48
N ILE A 48 14.60 -11.08 -0.31
CA ILE A 48 15.32 -11.00 -1.58
C ILE A 48 14.31 -11.16 -2.70
N LEU A 49 14.29 -10.20 -3.62
CA LEU A 49 13.39 -10.19 -4.77
C LEU A 49 14.20 -10.45 -6.03
N GLU A 50 13.97 -11.60 -6.66
CA GLU A 50 14.66 -12.03 -7.88
C GLU A 50 13.71 -11.99 -9.07
N PHE A 51 14.08 -11.25 -10.12
CA PHE A 51 13.28 -11.16 -11.34
C PHE A 51 13.17 -12.52 -12.04
N VAL A 52 11.98 -12.86 -12.53
CA VAL A 52 11.69 -14.13 -13.24
C VAL A 52 11.37 -13.84 -14.70
N PRO A 53 12.37 -13.85 -15.61
CA PRO A 53 12.19 -13.46 -17.00
C PRO A 53 11.16 -14.30 -17.76
N GLU A 54 11.07 -15.59 -17.47
CA GLU A 54 10.22 -16.54 -18.18
C GLU A 54 8.71 -16.38 -17.92
N LEU A 55 8.33 -15.68 -16.85
CA LEU A 55 6.94 -15.36 -16.52
C LEU A 55 6.59 -13.90 -16.82
N SER A 56 7.60 -13.07 -17.08
CA SER A 56 7.46 -11.63 -17.21
C SER A 56 7.33 -11.17 -18.66
N ALA A 57 6.66 -10.03 -18.85
CA ALA A 57 6.81 -9.24 -20.06
C ALA A 57 8.24 -8.69 -20.21
N ASP A 58 8.55 -8.10 -21.36
CA ASP A 58 9.88 -7.52 -21.63
C ASP A 58 10.29 -6.53 -20.52
N LYS A 59 11.37 -6.83 -19.81
CA LYS A 59 11.92 -5.99 -18.74
C LYS A 59 12.31 -4.58 -19.18
N ASN A 60 12.57 -4.39 -20.48
CA ASN A 60 12.93 -3.10 -21.05
C ASN A 60 11.70 -2.34 -21.58
N ALA A 61 10.52 -2.94 -21.50
CA ALA A 61 9.29 -2.26 -21.86
C ALA A 61 9.18 -0.97 -21.02
N LYS A 62 8.92 0.14 -21.70
CA LYS A 62 8.76 1.43 -21.05
C LYS A 62 7.30 1.66 -20.73
N VAL A 63 7.02 2.06 -19.50
CA VAL A 63 5.70 2.45 -19.03
C VAL A 63 5.71 3.93 -18.67
N THR A 64 4.66 4.65 -19.07
CA THR A 64 4.48 6.05 -18.72
C THR A 64 3.54 6.13 -17.52
N VAL A 65 4.04 6.68 -16.41
CA VAL A 65 3.32 6.73 -15.13
C VAL A 65 3.29 8.16 -14.59
N PRO A 66 2.34 8.49 -13.71
CA PRO A 66 2.33 9.79 -13.06
C PRO A 66 3.63 10.04 -12.27
N ASN A 67 4.12 11.26 -12.34
CA ASN A 67 5.29 11.72 -11.60
C ASN A 67 4.92 11.93 -10.12
N ILE A 68 5.02 10.87 -9.30
CA ILE A 68 4.65 10.90 -7.87
C ILE A 68 5.38 12.01 -7.10
N PRO A 69 6.71 12.21 -7.22
CA PRO A 69 7.40 13.30 -6.54
C PRO A 69 6.82 14.69 -6.89
N LEU A 70 6.57 14.95 -8.17
CA LEU A 70 6.00 16.22 -8.61
C LEU A 70 4.56 16.40 -8.11
N LEU A 71 3.75 15.34 -8.14
CA LEU A 71 2.38 15.37 -7.60
C LEU A 71 2.39 15.64 -6.10
N THR A 72 3.27 14.99 -5.35
CA THR A 72 3.43 15.17 -3.90
C THR A 72 3.82 16.60 -3.57
N LEU A 73 4.79 17.15 -4.29
CA LEU A 73 5.18 18.55 -4.12
C LEU A 73 4.04 19.50 -4.47
N SER A 74 3.26 19.20 -5.52
CA SER A 74 2.14 20.03 -5.96
C SER A 74 1.00 20.05 -4.94
N THR A 75 0.62 18.90 -4.36
CA THR A 75 -0.43 18.84 -3.33
C THR A 75 -0.02 19.56 -2.05
N GLN A 76 1.24 19.38 -1.62
CA GLN A 76 1.79 20.07 -0.45
C GLN A 76 2.00 21.56 -0.71
N SER A 77 2.24 21.95 -1.97
CA SER A 77 2.50 23.34 -2.31
C SER A 77 1.36 24.23 -1.84
N SER A 78 0.09 23.79 -1.93
CA SER A 78 -1.11 24.54 -1.54
C SER A 78 -1.07 25.16 -0.13
N LYS A 79 -0.21 24.65 0.74
CA LYS A 79 0.00 25.14 2.12
C LYS A 79 1.06 26.25 2.22
N LEU A 80 1.76 26.58 1.12
CA LEU A 80 2.84 27.56 1.09
C LEU A 80 2.32 29.00 0.99
N SER A 81 3.14 29.97 1.40
CA SER A 81 2.84 31.38 1.15
C SER A 81 2.88 31.69 -0.35
N ARG A 82 2.15 32.72 -0.80
CA ARG A 82 2.09 33.11 -2.23
C ARG A 82 3.48 33.33 -2.85
N PHE A 83 4.42 33.87 -2.08
CA PHE A 83 5.79 34.10 -2.53
C PHE A 83 6.53 32.77 -2.77
N LEU A 84 6.48 31.85 -1.80
CA LEU A 84 7.12 30.54 -1.93
C LEU A 84 6.51 29.71 -3.06
N HIS A 85 5.19 29.79 -3.23
CA HIS A 85 4.50 29.22 -4.39
C HIS A 85 5.03 29.77 -5.71
N MET A 86 5.21 31.09 -5.84
CA MET A 86 5.74 31.70 -7.06
C MET A 86 7.16 31.20 -7.37
N VAL A 87 8.04 31.18 -6.36
CA VAL A 87 9.41 30.66 -6.50
C VAL A 87 9.40 29.19 -6.91
N LEU A 88 8.54 28.39 -6.30
CA LEU A 88 8.38 26.98 -6.62
C LEU A 88 7.94 26.79 -8.08
N SER A 89 6.91 27.51 -8.52
CA SER A 89 6.41 27.43 -9.90
C SER A 89 7.47 27.82 -10.93
N ILE A 90 8.27 28.86 -10.67
CA ILE A 90 9.39 29.25 -11.55
C ILE A 90 10.43 28.13 -11.62
N THR A 91 10.81 27.58 -10.45
CA THR A 91 11.82 26.51 -10.36
C THR A 91 11.36 25.25 -11.09
N LEU A 92 10.11 24.81 -10.89
CA LEU A 92 9.55 23.62 -11.54
C LEU A 92 9.55 23.76 -13.07
N ARG A 93 9.23 24.95 -13.59
CA ARG A 93 9.30 25.25 -15.03
C ARG A 93 10.74 25.23 -15.55
N ALA A 94 11.68 25.81 -14.79
CA ALA A 94 13.09 25.83 -15.16
C ALA A 94 13.71 24.42 -15.19
N MET A 95 13.25 23.52 -14.32
CA MET A 95 13.70 22.12 -14.26
C MET A 95 13.08 21.23 -15.36
N ASN A 96 12.15 21.75 -16.16
CA ASN A 96 11.46 21.02 -17.22
C ASN A 96 10.82 19.70 -16.73
N LEU A 97 10.18 19.74 -15.56
CA LEU A 97 9.51 18.57 -14.97
C LEU A 97 8.13 18.38 -15.60
N TYR A 98 7.82 17.13 -15.98
CA TYR A 98 6.55 16.77 -16.59
C TYR A 98 5.65 15.98 -15.60
N PRO A 99 4.31 16.10 -15.73
CA PRO A 99 3.36 15.35 -14.90
C PRO A 99 3.44 13.83 -15.04
N PHE A 100 4.01 13.34 -16.14
CA PHE A 100 4.24 11.93 -16.39
C PHE A 100 5.72 11.69 -16.68
N VAL A 101 6.20 10.53 -16.26
CA VAL A 101 7.56 10.05 -16.51
C VAL A 101 7.51 8.69 -17.16
N THR A 102 8.44 8.43 -18.06
CA THR A 102 8.57 7.13 -18.73
C THR A 102 9.74 6.37 -18.12
N VAL A 103 9.44 5.22 -17.52
CA VAL A 103 10.40 4.38 -16.77
C VAL A 103 10.20 2.91 -17.13
N THR A 104 11.15 2.04 -16.80
CA THR A 104 10.93 0.58 -16.84
C THR A 104 10.16 0.10 -15.61
N PRO A 105 9.54 -1.09 -15.65
CA PRO A 105 8.94 -1.72 -14.45
C PRO A 105 9.94 -1.86 -13.30
N GLU A 106 11.19 -2.23 -13.59
CA GLU A 106 12.25 -2.36 -12.58
C GLU A 106 12.59 -1.01 -11.93
N GLU A 107 12.74 0.04 -12.74
CA GLU A 107 12.96 1.41 -12.27
C GLU A 107 11.80 1.90 -11.40
N LEU A 108 10.55 1.64 -11.81
CA LEU A 108 9.36 2.03 -11.04
C LEU A 108 9.28 1.32 -9.69
N VAL A 109 9.59 0.02 -9.67
CA VAL A 109 9.48 -0.80 -8.46
C VAL A 109 10.65 -0.54 -7.49
N PHE A 110 11.89 -0.60 -7.96
CA PHE A 110 13.07 -0.59 -7.09
C PHE A 110 13.82 0.74 -7.03
N GLY A 111 13.62 1.62 -8.01
CA GLY A 111 13.98 3.02 -7.88
C GLY A 111 14.67 3.61 -9.10
N TYR A 112 14.23 4.81 -9.49
CA TYR A 112 14.91 5.68 -10.44
C TYR A 112 15.33 7.00 -9.77
N ASP A 113 16.30 7.67 -10.40
CA ASP A 113 16.78 8.96 -9.95
C ASP A 113 15.78 10.05 -10.37
N ASP A 114 15.22 10.75 -9.38
CA ASP A 114 14.31 11.87 -9.59
C ASP A 114 14.95 13.17 -9.07
N PRO A 115 14.92 14.29 -9.84
CA PRO A 115 15.51 15.55 -9.42
C PRO A 115 14.91 16.12 -8.13
N LEU A 116 13.60 15.98 -7.92
CA LEU A 116 12.91 16.48 -6.73
C LEU A 116 13.26 15.64 -5.50
N ILE A 117 13.32 14.31 -5.65
CA ILE A 117 13.77 13.42 -4.57
C ILE A 117 15.22 13.69 -4.20
N THR A 118 16.09 13.89 -5.19
CA THR A 118 17.51 14.23 -4.95
C THR A 118 17.64 15.54 -4.16
N LEU A 119 16.87 16.56 -4.55
CA LEU A 119 16.84 17.85 -3.86
C LEU A 119 16.29 17.72 -2.44
N ALA A 120 15.15 17.03 -2.28
CA ALA A 120 14.51 16.80 -1.00
C ALA A 120 15.43 15.99 -0.05
N ASN A 121 16.08 14.94 -0.55
CA ASN A 121 17.04 14.16 0.21
C ASN A 121 18.22 15.02 0.68
N THR A 122 18.70 15.94 -0.14
CA THR A 122 19.88 16.77 0.15
C THR A 122 19.57 17.86 1.19
N PHE A 123 18.41 18.51 1.08
CA PHE A 123 18.11 19.73 1.85
C PHE A 123 17.10 19.56 2.99
N LEU A 124 16.29 18.49 3.01
CA LEU A 124 15.34 18.27 4.12
C LEU A 124 16.03 17.75 5.39
N PRO A 125 15.54 18.12 6.58
CA PRO A 125 16.06 17.60 7.83
C PRO A 125 15.84 16.09 7.95
N LYS A 126 16.70 15.40 8.72
CA LYS A 126 16.72 13.93 8.83
C LYS A 126 15.34 13.28 9.03
N HIS A 127 14.46 13.90 9.82
CA HIS A 127 13.13 13.36 10.14
C HIS A 127 12.09 13.50 9.02
N ARG A 128 12.38 14.27 7.96
CA ARG A 128 11.53 14.44 6.75
C ARG A 128 12.26 14.05 5.47
N LYS A 129 13.46 13.50 5.59
CA LYS A 129 14.32 13.18 4.46
C LYS A 129 13.79 11.92 3.78
N PRO A 130 13.34 11.99 2.51
CA PRO A 130 12.90 10.80 1.78
C PRO A 130 14.10 9.89 1.44
N MET A 131 13.82 8.73 0.87
CA MET A 131 14.85 7.87 0.27
C MET A 131 15.61 8.61 -0.85
N LYS A 132 16.77 8.09 -1.24
CA LYS A 132 17.62 8.74 -2.27
C LYS A 132 17.05 8.64 -3.69
N LYS A 133 16.17 7.66 -3.94
CA LYS A 133 15.54 7.38 -5.24
C LYS A 133 14.03 7.31 -5.08
N MET A 134 13.31 7.50 -6.18
CA MET A 134 11.87 7.31 -6.26
C MET A 134 11.56 5.87 -6.69
N GLY A 135 10.80 5.11 -5.91
CA GLY A 135 10.34 3.77 -6.27
C GLY A 135 9.23 3.27 -5.34
N LEU A 136 8.40 2.34 -5.82
CA LEU A 136 7.23 1.84 -5.07
C LEU A 136 7.63 0.90 -3.93
N LEU A 137 8.63 0.04 -4.13
CA LEU A 137 9.10 -0.97 -3.18
C LEU A 137 10.56 -0.72 -2.76
N ILE A 138 10.97 0.55 -2.74
CA ILE A 138 12.34 0.92 -2.40
C ILE A 138 12.70 0.45 -0.98
N GLY A 139 13.87 -0.18 -0.85
CA GLY A 139 14.34 -0.72 0.43
C GLY A 139 13.62 -1.99 0.88
N ARG A 140 12.85 -2.67 0.00
CA ARG A 140 12.32 -4.01 0.25
C ARG A 140 13.27 -5.15 -0.09
N ASN A 141 14.32 -4.88 -0.86
CA ASN A 141 15.33 -5.88 -1.20
C ASN A 141 16.50 -5.82 -0.19
N GLY A 142 16.74 -6.91 0.51
CA GLY A 142 17.69 -7.04 1.62
C GLY A 142 17.02 -7.09 3.00
N THR A 143 17.78 -6.74 4.03
CA THR A 143 17.26 -6.66 5.41
C THR A 143 16.44 -5.39 5.59
N LEU A 144 15.16 -5.56 5.94
CA LEU A 144 14.25 -4.45 6.18
C LEU A 144 14.62 -3.73 7.48
N ASN A 145 14.49 -2.41 7.51
CA ASN A 145 14.67 -1.61 8.74
C ASN A 145 13.57 -1.84 9.78
N GLU A 146 12.43 -2.38 9.35
CA GLU A 146 11.32 -2.68 10.23
C GLU A 146 11.67 -3.82 11.19
N VAL A 147 11.42 -3.59 12.47
CA VAL A 147 11.65 -4.55 13.55
C VAL A 147 10.30 -4.98 14.09
N SER A 148 9.97 -6.26 13.94
CA SER A 148 8.71 -6.85 14.38
C SER A 148 8.93 -7.65 15.64
N THR A 149 8.04 -7.48 16.62
CA THR A 149 7.96 -8.34 17.81
C THR A 149 6.61 -9.03 17.83
N ILE A 150 6.60 -10.36 17.87
CA ILE A 150 5.38 -11.17 17.85
C ILE A 150 5.29 -12.05 19.09
N PHE A 151 4.07 -12.46 19.46
CA PHE A 151 3.86 -13.48 20.47
C PHE A 151 4.22 -14.87 19.95
N THR A 152 5.00 -15.60 20.74
CA THR A 152 5.46 -16.98 20.41
C THR A 152 4.41 -18.04 20.71
N GLY A 153 3.28 -17.67 21.32
CA GLY A 153 2.26 -18.61 21.81
C GLY A 153 2.64 -19.35 23.09
N HIS A 154 3.84 -19.11 23.66
CA HIS A 154 4.30 -19.76 24.90
C HIS A 154 3.38 -19.46 26.09
N THR A 155 2.90 -18.22 26.20
CA THR A 155 1.98 -17.78 27.25
C THR A 155 0.53 -18.09 26.92
N ASN A 156 0.13 -17.89 25.66
CA ASN A 156 -1.22 -18.13 25.18
C ASN A 156 -1.23 -18.41 23.67
N MET A 157 -1.65 -19.61 23.28
CA MET A 157 -1.70 -20.02 21.87
C MET A 157 -2.72 -19.21 21.05
N LYS A 158 -3.70 -18.53 21.70
CA LYS A 158 -4.63 -17.62 21.01
C LYS A 158 -3.95 -16.34 20.51
N GLU A 159 -2.74 -16.03 20.98
CA GLU A 159 -1.97 -14.86 20.56
C GLU A 159 -0.86 -15.21 19.57
N PHE A 160 -0.65 -16.50 19.30
CA PHE A 160 0.45 -16.99 18.47
C PHE A 160 0.54 -16.24 17.12
N GLY A 161 1.72 -15.69 16.83
CA GLY A 161 1.99 -15.01 15.57
C GLY A 161 1.40 -13.60 15.45
N LEU A 162 0.65 -13.11 16.44
CA LEU A 162 0.18 -11.74 16.46
C LEU A 162 1.30 -10.78 16.84
N LEU A 163 1.30 -9.60 16.24
CA LEU A 163 2.20 -8.49 16.55
C LEU A 163 1.93 -7.95 17.96
N ASP A 164 3.00 -7.83 18.74
CA ASP A 164 3.09 -7.13 20.02
C ASP A 164 3.65 -5.71 19.83
N ARG A 165 4.73 -5.58 19.05
CA ARG A 165 5.36 -4.30 18.73
C ARG A 165 5.82 -4.22 17.28
N LEU A 166 5.70 -3.04 16.69
CA LEU A 166 6.32 -2.66 15.42
C LEU A 166 7.24 -1.47 15.66
N ASN A 167 8.55 -1.63 15.40
CA ASN A 167 9.57 -0.61 15.66
C ASN A 167 9.53 -0.06 17.10
N GLY A 168 9.17 -0.91 18.07
CA GLY A 168 9.02 -0.56 19.49
C GLY A 168 7.67 0.09 19.86
N LEU A 169 6.79 0.36 18.91
CA LEU A 169 5.46 0.93 19.14
C LEU A 169 4.40 -0.18 19.26
N ASP A 170 3.37 0.06 20.07
CA ASP A 170 2.16 -0.77 20.21
C ASP A 170 0.99 -0.29 19.34
N HIS A 171 1.23 0.67 18.46
CA HIS A 171 0.25 1.24 17.54
C HIS A 171 0.93 1.73 16.27
N LEU A 172 0.16 1.87 15.19
CA LEU A 172 0.61 2.51 13.96
C LEU A 172 0.69 4.02 14.18
N PRO A 173 1.85 4.66 13.94
CA PRO A 173 2.01 6.09 14.19
C PRO A 173 1.32 6.98 13.14
N TYR A 174 0.70 6.38 12.12
CA TYR A 174 0.10 7.08 10.97
C TYR A 174 -1.34 7.52 11.23
N TRP A 175 -2.02 6.91 12.19
CA TRP A 175 -3.42 7.17 12.53
C TRP A 175 -3.52 7.60 13.99
N SER A 176 -4.35 8.61 14.25
CA SER A 176 -4.42 9.23 15.58
C SER A 176 -5.11 8.37 16.62
N GLU A 177 -6.14 7.61 16.22
CA GLU A 177 -7.08 6.97 17.14
C GLU A 177 -7.39 5.51 16.74
N PRO A 178 -7.73 4.65 17.71
CA PRO A 178 -8.31 3.34 17.43
C PRO A 178 -9.68 3.44 16.72
N PRO A 179 -10.09 2.42 15.95
CA PRO A 179 -9.37 1.18 15.68
C PRO A 179 -8.27 1.30 14.62
N CYS A 180 -8.15 2.45 13.94
CA CYS A 180 -7.27 2.61 12.77
C CYS A 180 -5.77 2.47 13.08
N ASN A 181 -5.35 2.83 14.28
CA ASN A 181 -3.95 2.72 14.70
C ASN A 181 -3.59 1.36 15.33
N ASN A 182 -4.50 0.40 15.35
CA ASN A 182 -4.24 -0.92 15.93
C ASN A 182 -3.20 -1.70 15.10
N ILE A 183 -2.34 -2.47 15.77
CA ILE A 183 -1.35 -3.36 15.15
C ILE A 183 -1.60 -4.85 15.42
N ARG A 184 -2.61 -5.19 16.23
CA ARG A 184 -2.87 -6.56 16.68
C ARG A 184 -3.37 -7.42 15.51
N ALA A 185 -2.42 -7.94 14.75
CA ALA A 185 -2.62 -8.70 13.52
C ALA A 185 -1.46 -9.68 13.32
N SER A 186 -1.66 -10.65 12.45
CA SER A 186 -0.61 -11.51 11.92
C SER A 186 0.20 -10.76 10.86
N GLU A 187 1.49 -11.05 10.73
CA GLU A 187 2.31 -10.63 9.57
C GLU A 187 2.00 -11.42 8.28
N GLY A 188 1.02 -12.33 8.32
CA GLY A 188 0.56 -13.09 7.16
C GLY A 188 1.30 -14.40 6.92
N SER A 189 2.18 -14.86 7.81
CA SER A 189 2.76 -16.23 7.74
C SER A 189 2.11 -17.20 8.71
N PHE A 190 1.69 -16.70 9.87
CA PHE A 190 1.21 -17.48 11.00
C PHE A 190 -0.06 -16.87 11.56
N PHE A 191 -1.08 -17.68 11.80
CA PHE A 191 -2.30 -17.22 12.47
C PHE A 191 -2.53 -18.05 13.73
N PRO A 192 -3.16 -17.50 14.78
CA PRO A 192 -3.52 -18.32 15.92
C PRO A 192 -4.46 -19.46 15.48
N PRO A 193 -4.38 -20.67 16.06
CA PRO A 193 -5.20 -21.81 15.63
C PRO A 193 -6.70 -21.54 15.77
N ARG A 194 -7.46 -21.79 14.69
CA ARG A 194 -8.89 -21.47 14.64
C ARG A 194 -9.73 -22.36 15.54
N ASP A 195 -9.30 -23.60 15.73
CA ASP A 195 -9.93 -24.56 16.67
C ASP A 195 -9.84 -24.11 18.13
N LEU A 196 -8.96 -23.15 18.47
CA LEU A 196 -8.81 -22.60 19.82
C LEU A 196 -9.49 -21.23 19.99
N THR A 197 -9.40 -20.38 18.97
CA THR A 197 -9.94 -19.02 19.01
C THR A 197 -11.43 -18.98 18.72
N HIS A 198 -11.92 -19.84 17.82
CA HIS A 198 -13.29 -19.81 17.28
C HIS A 198 -13.70 -18.46 16.65
N GLU A 199 -12.73 -17.64 16.21
CA GLU A 199 -13.02 -16.37 15.54
C GLU A 199 -13.08 -16.56 14.02
N ASP A 200 -14.11 -15.98 13.42
CA ASP A 200 -14.32 -15.95 11.96
C ASP A 200 -13.55 -14.83 11.26
N ILE A 201 -13.00 -13.87 12.02
CA ILE A 201 -12.19 -12.77 11.48
C ILE A 201 -10.76 -12.91 11.97
N VAL A 202 -9.82 -12.87 11.04
CA VAL A 202 -8.40 -12.72 11.33
C VAL A 202 -7.88 -11.41 10.75
N HIS A 203 -6.86 -10.84 11.36
CA HIS A 203 -6.26 -9.59 10.87
C HIS A 203 -4.87 -9.88 10.31
N VAL A 204 -4.56 -9.29 9.16
CA VAL A 204 -3.22 -9.32 8.57
C VAL A 204 -2.65 -7.90 8.51
N TYR A 205 -1.36 -7.77 8.80
CA TYR A 205 -0.60 -6.55 8.65
C TYR A 205 0.40 -6.74 7.51
N ASP A 206 0.37 -5.82 6.56
CA ASP A 206 1.49 -5.55 5.67
C ASP A 206 1.75 -4.05 5.70
N LYS A 207 3.03 -3.67 5.72
CA LYS A 207 3.47 -2.28 5.76
C LYS A 207 2.83 -1.41 4.67
N ASP A 208 2.58 -1.96 3.49
CA ASP A 208 2.06 -1.21 2.34
C ASP A 208 0.56 -0.92 2.43
N LEU A 209 -0.17 -1.66 3.26
CA LEU A 209 -1.59 -1.41 3.51
C LEU A 209 -1.80 -0.24 4.46
N CYS A 210 -0.77 0.09 5.25
CA CYS A 210 -0.79 1.15 6.25
C CYS A 210 -1.88 1.03 7.31
N ARG A 211 -2.53 -0.13 7.41
CA ARG A 211 -3.52 -0.51 8.42
C ARG A 211 -3.47 -2.02 8.57
N ILE A 212 -4.06 -2.53 9.65
CA ILE A 212 -4.42 -3.96 9.69
C ILE A 212 -5.64 -4.19 8.79
N LEU A 213 -5.61 -5.29 8.05
CA LEU A 213 -6.67 -5.70 7.12
C LEU A 213 -7.46 -6.87 7.74
N PRO A 214 -8.77 -6.70 7.99
CA PRO A 214 -9.61 -7.81 8.42
C PRO A 214 -9.86 -8.78 7.25
N LEU A 215 -9.83 -10.07 7.55
CA LEU A 215 -10.14 -11.15 6.64
C LEU A 215 -11.22 -12.01 7.28
N GLN A 216 -12.38 -12.09 6.64
CA GLN A 216 -13.55 -12.82 7.12
C GLN A 216 -13.65 -14.20 6.48
N PHE A 217 -13.93 -15.21 7.30
CA PHE A 217 -14.19 -16.57 6.87
C PHE A 217 -15.39 -16.63 5.91
N GLN A 218 -15.20 -17.31 4.79
CA GLN A 218 -16.22 -17.49 3.75
C GLN A 218 -16.73 -18.93 3.72
N SER A 219 -15.82 -19.89 3.64
CA SER A 219 -16.16 -21.31 3.51
C SER A 219 -14.96 -22.22 3.76
N MET A 220 -15.21 -23.50 3.98
CA MET A 220 -14.16 -24.52 3.94
C MET A 220 -13.85 -24.92 2.50
N THR A 221 -12.56 -25.07 2.19
CA THR A 221 -12.04 -25.55 0.92
C THR A 221 -11.05 -26.68 1.16
N GLU A 222 -10.83 -27.52 0.16
CA GLU A 222 -9.87 -28.62 0.22
C GLU A 222 -9.00 -28.60 -1.03
N LYS A 223 -7.70 -28.78 -0.84
CA LYS A 223 -6.74 -28.98 -1.93
C LYS A 223 -5.75 -30.06 -1.51
N ASP A 224 -5.50 -31.01 -2.39
CA ASP A 224 -4.53 -32.10 -2.17
C ASP A 224 -4.76 -32.85 -0.83
N GLY A 225 -6.02 -33.05 -0.45
CA GLY A 225 -6.43 -33.79 0.76
C GLY A 225 -6.35 -32.99 2.07
N ILE A 226 -6.03 -31.69 2.02
CA ILE A 226 -5.87 -30.87 3.22
C ILE A 226 -6.92 -29.76 3.20
N LYS A 227 -7.66 -29.68 4.30
CA LYS A 227 -8.75 -28.72 4.52
C LYS A 227 -8.20 -27.38 5.00
N ALA A 228 -8.73 -26.30 4.45
CA ALA A 228 -8.43 -24.93 4.84
C ALA A 228 -9.71 -24.08 4.84
N GLY A 229 -9.77 -23.09 5.72
CA GLY A 229 -10.77 -22.03 5.63
C GLY A 229 -10.35 -21.01 4.56
N LEU A 230 -11.30 -20.60 3.73
CA LEU A 230 -11.16 -19.50 2.79
C LEU A 230 -11.54 -18.20 3.51
N TYR A 231 -10.62 -17.24 3.53
CA TYR A 231 -10.83 -15.93 4.13
C TYR A 231 -10.63 -14.84 3.08
N THR A 232 -11.49 -13.83 3.08
CA THR A 232 -11.40 -12.67 2.16
C THR A 232 -11.63 -11.38 2.92
N PRO A 233 -11.10 -10.23 2.45
CA PRO A 233 -11.51 -8.95 3.01
C PRO A 233 -13.02 -8.75 2.85
N PRO A 234 -13.72 -8.27 3.89
CA PRO A 234 -15.15 -8.00 3.81
C PRO A 234 -15.41 -6.85 2.82
N ASP A 235 -16.61 -6.84 2.23
CA ASP A 235 -16.97 -5.89 1.15
C ASP A 235 -16.94 -4.42 1.59
N ASP A 236 -17.08 -4.18 2.89
CA ASP A 236 -17.11 -2.87 3.52
C ASP A 236 -15.74 -2.38 4.04
N VAL A 237 -14.66 -3.13 3.81
CA VAL A 237 -13.32 -2.80 4.33
C VAL A 237 -12.82 -1.41 3.89
N PHE A 238 -13.19 -0.98 2.68
CA PHE A 238 -12.90 0.36 2.12
C PHE A 238 -14.19 1.16 1.87
N GLU A 239 -15.22 0.95 2.68
CA GLU A 239 -16.48 1.69 2.62
C GLU A 239 -16.41 3.02 3.40
N LEU A 240 -17.28 3.95 3.02
CA LEU A 240 -17.41 5.26 3.65
C LEU A 240 -17.86 5.14 5.13
N PRO A 241 -17.47 6.10 6.00
CA PRO A 241 -17.80 6.07 7.43
C PRO A 241 -19.30 5.97 7.75
N ASP A 242 -20.17 6.48 6.89
CA ASP A 242 -21.63 6.43 7.10
C ASP A 242 -22.17 4.99 7.15
N LYS A 243 -21.51 4.06 6.46
CA LYS A 243 -21.87 2.63 6.46
C LYS A 243 -20.90 1.77 7.26
N GLN A 244 -19.64 2.18 7.36
CA GLN A 244 -18.62 1.52 8.18
C GLN A 244 -17.93 2.54 9.09
N PRO A 245 -18.51 2.85 10.29
CA PRO A 245 -18.03 3.91 11.18
C PRO A 245 -16.57 3.77 11.61
N ASP A 246 -16.06 2.53 11.70
CA ASP A 246 -14.66 2.26 12.07
C ASP A 246 -13.66 2.83 11.06
N ASN A 247 -14.08 3.09 9.81
CA ASN A 247 -13.23 3.70 8.80
C ASN A 247 -13.07 5.23 8.97
N LYS A 248 -13.78 5.88 9.89
CA LYS A 248 -13.74 7.34 10.09
C LYS A 248 -12.33 7.87 10.33
N CYS A 249 -11.54 7.16 11.15
CA CYS A 249 -10.17 7.58 11.49
C CYS A 249 -9.16 7.42 10.33
N PHE A 250 -9.52 6.73 9.25
CA PHE A 250 -8.72 6.66 8.02
C PHE A 250 -8.87 7.89 7.11
N CYS A 251 -9.76 8.82 7.45
CA CYS A 251 -9.98 10.08 6.74
C CYS A 251 -9.61 11.31 7.59
N PRO A 252 -8.32 11.54 7.90
CA PRO A 252 -7.90 12.69 8.68
C PRO A 252 -8.06 13.99 7.85
N GLY A 253 -8.81 14.99 8.36
CA GLY A 253 -8.81 16.34 7.77
C GLY A 253 -10.16 16.99 7.40
N GLN A 254 -11.26 16.62 8.10
CA GLN A 254 -12.66 17.07 7.97
C GLN A 254 -13.55 16.05 7.26
N GLU A 255 -14.68 15.72 7.92
CA GLU A 255 -15.61 14.62 7.64
C GLU A 255 -16.18 14.59 6.20
N CYS A 256 -16.03 15.67 5.42
CA CYS A 256 -16.47 15.77 4.03
C CYS A 256 -15.44 15.34 2.96
N GLN A 257 -14.29 14.77 3.35
CA GLN A 257 -13.15 14.49 2.44
C GLN A 257 -12.67 13.03 2.41
N CYS A 258 -13.45 12.07 2.89
CA CYS A 258 -13.12 10.66 2.61
C CYS A 258 -13.06 10.42 1.09
N PRO A 259 -12.11 9.62 0.59
CA PRO A 259 -12.09 9.28 -0.81
C PRO A 259 -13.35 8.47 -1.18
N PRO A 260 -13.71 8.42 -2.47
CA PRO A 260 -14.78 7.55 -2.95
C PRO A 260 -14.65 6.11 -2.43
N ARG A 261 -15.80 5.45 -2.28
CA ARG A 261 -15.89 4.05 -1.82
C ARG A 261 -14.93 3.15 -2.61
N GLY A 262 -14.21 2.29 -1.90
CA GLY A 262 -13.22 1.36 -2.46
C GLY A 262 -11.81 1.90 -2.52
N LEU A 263 -11.58 3.14 -2.08
CA LEU A 263 -10.26 3.74 -1.92
C LEU A 263 -9.92 3.94 -0.45
N GLN A 264 -8.66 3.70 -0.11
CA GLN A 264 -8.10 4.02 1.19
C GLN A 264 -6.97 5.04 1.01
N ASN A 265 -7.03 6.16 1.72
CA ASN A 265 -5.91 7.11 1.76
C ASN A 265 -4.73 6.46 2.49
N ILE A 266 -3.55 6.44 1.87
CA ILE A 266 -2.31 5.96 2.50
C ILE A 266 -1.22 7.04 2.50
N SER A 267 -1.58 8.30 2.26
CA SER A 267 -0.64 9.44 2.33
C SER A 267 0.12 9.51 3.67
N PRO A 268 -0.52 9.30 4.86
CA PRO A 268 0.16 9.45 6.15
C PRO A 268 1.35 8.49 6.37
N CYS A 269 1.36 7.32 5.74
CA CYS A 269 2.48 6.37 5.83
C CYS A 269 3.45 6.46 4.63
N GLN A 270 3.12 7.26 3.61
CA GLN A 270 3.87 7.41 2.35
C GLN A 270 4.43 8.83 2.17
N PHE A 271 5.00 9.40 3.24
CA PHE A 271 5.62 10.75 3.23
C PHE A 271 4.68 11.86 2.71
N ASP A 272 3.38 11.77 3.02
CA ASP A 272 2.34 12.68 2.55
C ASP A 272 2.19 12.73 1.02
N ALA A 273 2.65 11.70 0.30
CA ALA A 273 2.37 11.53 -1.12
C ALA A 273 0.87 11.23 -1.33
N PRO A 274 0.20 11.82 -2.34
CA PRO A 274 -1.24 11.68 -2.58
C PRO A 274 -1.56 10.31 -3.22
N VAL A 275 -1.32 9.24 -2.47
CA VAL A 275 -1.47 7.85 -2.91
C VAL A 275 -2.63 7.17 -2.19
N TYR A 276 -3.36 6.37 -2.95
CA TYR A 276 -4.52 5.64 -2.48
C TYR A 276 -4.38 4.15 -2.80
N LEU A 277 -4.88 3.33 -1.90
CA LEU A 277 -4.95 1.90 -2.06
C LEU A 277 -6.33 1.50 -2.57
N SER A 278 -6.38 0.56 -3.51
CA SER A 278 -7.62 -0.09 -3.95
C SER A 278 -7.38 -1.58 -4.24
N PHE A 279 -8.47 -2.32 -4.46
CA PHE A 279 -8.35 -3.61 -5.14
C PHE A 279 -8.04 -3.40 -6.63
N PRO A 280 -7.45 -4.41 -7.31
CA PRO A 280 -7.11 -4.30 -8.72
C PRO A 280 -8.31 -3.95 -9.62
N HIS A 281 -8.08 -3.06 -10.58
CA HIS A 281 -9.09 -2.51 -11.48
C HIS A 281 -10.32 -1.94 -10.75
N PHE A 282 -10.12 -1.39 -9.55
CA PHE A 282 -11.18 -0.87 -8.70
C PHE A 282 -12.28 -1.91 -8.39
N TYR A 283 -11.89 -3.19 -8.28
CA TYR A 283 -12.81 -4.24 -7.82
C TYR A 283 -13.44 -3.86 -6.47
N LYS A 284 -14.77 -4.03 -6.34
CA LYS A 284 -15.58 -3.58 -5.20
C LYS A 284 -15.56 -2.06 -4.92
N ALA A 285 -15.07 -1.21 -5.82
CA ALA A 285 -15.09 0.25 -5.62
C ALA A 285 -16.28 0.93 -6.33
N ASP A 286 -16.40 2.25 -6.15
CA ASP A 286 -17.39 3.07 -6.85
C ASP A 286 -17.24 2.97 -8.38
N PRO A 287 -18.34 2.73 -9.15
CA PRO A 287 -18.27 2.60 -10.60
C PRO A 287 -17.64 3.80 -11.31
N SER A 288 -17.78 5.01 -10.77
CA SER A 288 -17.18 6.22 -11.36
C SER A 288 -15.66 6.14 -11.49
N LEU A 289 -14.98 5.35 -10.65
CA LEU A 289 -13.53 5.14 -10.73
C LEU A 289 -13.14 4.22 -11.89
N VAL A 290 -13.98 3.23 -12.19
CA VAL A 290 -13.80 2.33 -13.35
C VAL A 290 -14.08 3.07 -14.64
N GLU A 291 -15.15 3.88 -14.67
CA GLU A 291 -15.57 4.65 -15.84
C GLU A 291 -14.60 5.80 -16.20
N ALA A 292 -13.83 6.29 -15.22
CA ALA A 292 -12.86 7.37 -15.42
C ALA A 292 -11.57 6.95 -16.15
N VAL A 293 -11.32 5.64 -16.32
CA VAL A 293 -10.08 5.10 -16.89
C VAL A 293 -10.41 3.98 -17.87
N GLU A 294 -9.99 4.16 -19.12
CA GLU A 294 -10.21 3.14 -20.15
C GLU A 294 -9.34 1.90 -19.89
N GLY A 295 -9.89 0.71 -20.16
CA GLY A 295 -9.19 -0.57 -20.03
C GLY A 295 -9.35 -1.26 -18.67
N LEU A 296 -10.02 -0.64 -17.70
CA LEU A 296 -10.31 -1.27 -16.41
C LEU A 296 -11.43 -2.33 -16.52
N LYS A 297 -11.21 -3.50 -15.91
CA LYS A 297 -12.13 -4.65 -15.97
C LYS A 297 -12.16 -5.36 -14.61
N PRO A 298 -12.97 -4.91 -13.64
CA PRO A 298 -13.04 -5.55 -12.32
C PRO A 298 -13.63 -6.97 -12.43
N ILE A 299 -12.78 -8.00 -12.31
CA ILE A 299 -13.18 -9.41 -12.38
C ILE A 299 -12.85 -10.06 -11.04
N LYS A 300 -13.85 -10.61 -10.34
CA LYS A 300 -13.70 -11.19 -9.00
C LYS A 300 -12.60 -12.25 -8.96
N GLU A 301 -12.63 -13.21 -9.87
CA GLU A 301 -11.70 -14.35 -9.90
C GLU A 301 -10.25 -13.91 -10.12
N LYS A 302 -10.05 -12.73 -10.73
CA LYS A 302 -8.72 -12.16 -10.98
C LYS A 302 -8.29 -11.16 -9.91
N HIS A 303 -9.21 -10.42 -9.29
CA HIS A 303 -8.89 -9.24 -8.49
C HIS A 303 -9.30 -9.36 -7.02
N GLU A 304 -9.94 -10.46 -6.62
CA GLU A 304 -10.20 -10.74 -5.21
C GLU A 304 -8.92 -11.21 -4.48
N THR A 305 -8.70 -10.62 -3.31
CA THR A 305 -7.70 -11.07 -2.34
C THR A 305 -8.29 -12.15 -1.47
N TYR A 306 -7.54 -13.24 -1.27
CA TYR A 306 -7.96 -14.33 -0.41
C TYR A 306 -6.79 -15.05 0.27
N PHE A 307 -7.09 -15.63 1.42
CA PHE A 307 -6.17 -16.43 2.22
C PHE A 307 -6.81 -17.80 2.47
N LYS A 308 -6.01 -18.86 2.33
CA LYS A 308 -6.42 -20.23 2.69
C LYS A 308 -5.67 -20.65 3.95
N ILE A 309 -6.36 -20.62 5.09
CA ILE A 309 -5.75 -20.81 6.41
C ILE A 309 -6.17 -22.17 6.96
N GLN A 310 -5.22 -22.96 7.43
CA GLN A 310 -5.48 -24.28 7.99
C GLN A 310 -6.05 -24.13 9.43
N PRO A 311 -7.17 -24.79 9.81
CA PRO A 311 -7.80 -24.55 11.12
C PRO A 311 -7.02 -25.08 12.35
N VAL A 312 -6.36 -26.24 12.20
CA VAL A 312 -5.74 -27.05 13.27
C VAL A 312 -4.29 -26.61 13.54
N SER A 313 -3.58 -26.26 12.50
CA SER A 313 -2.17 -25.93 12.44
C SER A 313 -2.02 -24.42 12.33
N TRP A 314 -0.95 -23.93 12.95
CA TRP A 314 -0.61 -22.52 13.05
C TRP A 314 -0.02 -21.92 11.76
N PHE A 315 0.00 -22.70 10.66
CA PHE A 315 0.59 -22.35 9.37
C PHE A 315 -0.47 -22.12 8.28
N ILE A 316 -0.14 -21.31 7.28
CA ILE A 316 -0.86 -21.21 6.00
C ILE A 316 -0.40 -22.35 5.10
N THR A 317 -1.32 -23.18 4.59
CA THR A 317 -0.92 -24.45 3.97
C THR A 317 -0.94 -24.50 2.44
N PHE A 318 -1.66 -23.63 1.70
CA PHE A 318 -1.87 -23.89 0.27
C PHE A 318 -1.57 -22.77 -0.70
N ARG A 319 -2.03 -21.55 -0.39
CA ARG A 319 -1.90 -20.40 -1.28
C ARG A 319 -2.40 -19.16 -0.57
N GLN A 320 -1.55 -18.16 -0.49
CA GLN A 320 -1.97 -16.78 -0.27
C GLN A 320 -2.06 -16.12 -1.64
N ASN A 321 -3.19 -15.48 -1.94
CA ASN A 321 -3.30 -14.59 -3.09
C ASN A 321 -3.59 -13.20 -2.55
N SER A 322 -2.52 -12.49 -2.21
CA SER A 322 -2.56 -11.12 -1.73
C SER A 322 -2.46 -10.19 -2.94
N LYS A 323 -3.58 -9.60 -3.35
CA LYS A 323 -3.64 -8.70 -4.51
C LYS A 323 -4.03 -7.30 -4.06
N HIS A 324 -3.09 -6.39 -4.19
CA HIS A 324 -3.28 -5.00 -3.85
C HIS A 324 -2.80 -4.15 -5.01
N GLU A 325 -3.58 -3.14 -5.38
CA GLU A 325 -3.18 -2.20 -6.43
C GLU A 325 -2.97 -0.83 -5.80
N LEU A 326 -1.75 -0.32 -5.94
CA LEU A 326 -1.43 1.06 -5.60
C LEU A 326 -1.85 1.95 -6.76
N LYS A 327 -2.82 2.83 -6.51
CA LYS A 327 -3.27 3.83 -7.48
C LYS A 327 -2.97 5.23 -6.95
N ILE A 328 -2.34 6.04 -7.80
CA ILE A 328 -2.12 7.46 -7.51
C ILE A 328 -3.37 8.17 -8.01
N PHE A 329 -4.25 8.58 -7.11
CA PHE A 329 -5.38 9.44 -7.49
C PHE A 329 -4.88 10.87 -7.64
N ILE A 330 -4.88 11.37 -8.87
CA ILE A 330 -4.61 12.77 -9.16
C ILE A 330 -5.89 13.56 -8.91
N THR A 331 -6.14 13.93 -7.67
CA THR A 331 -7.13 14.98 -7.39
C THR A 331 -6.47 16.32 -7.72
N ILE A 332 -6.69 16.82 -8.94
CA ILE A 332 -6.39 18.23 -9.25
C ILE A 332 -7.40 19.06 -8.46
N GLN A 333 -7.06 19.38 -7.20
CA GLN A 333 -7.74 20.48 -6.54
C GLN A 333 -7.58 21.69 -7.45
N ASN A 334 -8.66 22.46 -7.59
CA ASN A 334 -8.80 23.60 -8.49
C ASN A 334 -7.91 24.79 -8.05
N THR A 335 -6.70 24.53 -7.59
CA THR A 335 -5.62 25.49 -7.41
C THR A 335 -5.01 25.70 -8.78
N ARG A 336 -5.36 26.83 -9.39
CA ARG A 336 -4.78 27.32 -10.64
C ARG A 336 -3.26 27.16 -10.63
N LEU A 337 -2.77 26.08 -11.25
CA LEU A 337 -1.42 26.04 -11.79
C LEU A 337 -1.48 26.92 -13.05
N ILE A 338 -1.19 28.21 -12.85
CA ILE A 338 -0.99 29.17 -13.94
C ILE A 338 0.23 28.76 -14.73
#